data_AF-A0A2T9Z705-F1
#
_entry.id   AF-A0A2T9Z705-F1
#
_cell.length_a   1.000
_cell.length_b   1.000
_cell.length_c   1.000
_cell.angle_alpha   90.00
_cell.angle_beta   90.00
_cell.angle_gamma   90.00
#
_symmetry.space_group_name_H-M   'P 1'
#
loop_
_entity.id
_entity.type
_entity.pdbx_description
1 polymer ?
#
loop_
_entity_poly.entity_id
_entity_poly.type
_entity_poly.pdbx_seq_one_letter_code
_entity_poly.pdbx_strand_id
1 'polypeptide(L)'
;MSRGITNINSFKKLNPGDIESFLNRNPPFGTQVINSLNSFPELEISVEVANHPNKKCVIDVSINVPNFTKLSSLCKKETWVSVLVSSSAGRFIRFARTHISKLSNKQNFSVVYHVSDLDESIIVHAGSDNHGK
;
A
#
# COMPACT_ATOMS: atom_id res chain seq x y z
N MET A 1 -6.71 2.09 30.08
CA MET A 1 -7.63 2.54 29.01
C MET A 1 -6.88 2.46 27.69
N SER A 2 -7.33 1.62 26.74
CA SER A 2 -6.79 1.65 25.39
C SER A 2 -7.26 2.94 24.71
N ARG A 3 -6.34 3.78 24.25
CA ARG A 3 -6.66 5.09 23.66
C ARG A 3 -7.21 5.01 22.21
N GLY A 4 -7.74 3.85 21.82
CA GLY A 4 -8.34 3.64 20.50
C GLY A 4 -7.38 3.72 19.30
N ILE A 5 -6.06 3.80 19.53
CA ILE A 5 -5.07 3.84 18.45
C ILE A 5 -4.84 2.42 17.93
N THR A 6 -5.31 2.16 16.72
CA THR A 6 -5.27 0.82 16.10
C THR A 6 -4.48 0.75 14.80
N ASN A 7 -4.05 1.90 14.26
CA ASN A 7 -3.35 1.95 12.99
C ASN A 7 -2.31 3.08 12.92
N ILE A 8 -1.33 2.93 12.03
CA ILE A 8 -0.22 3.88 11.81
C ILE A 8 -0.75 5.29 11.49
N ASN A 9 -1.82 5.40 10.71
CA ASN A 9 -2.38 6.70 10.30
C ASN A 9 -2.95 7.48 11.48
N SER A 10 -3.62 6.80 12.41
CA SER A 10 -4.08 7.42 13.66
C SER A 10 -2.92 7.79 14.59
N PHE A 11 -1.85 6.97 14.62
CA PHE A 11 -0.67 7.24 15.43
C PHE A 11 0.12 8.46 14.92
N LYS A 12 0.28 8.60 13.59
CA LYS A 12 0.95 9.74 12.94
C LYS A 12 0.35 11.11 13.30
N LYS A 13 -0.92 11.14 13.74
CA LYS A 13 -1.65 12.37 14.09
C LYS A 13 -1.47 12.80 15.54
N LEU A 14 -0.80 11.99 16.37
CA LEU A 14 -0.53 12.34 17.77
C LEU A 14 0.55 13.42 17.87
N ASN A 15 0.46 14.25 18.91
CA ASN A 15 1.55 15.16 19.22
C ASN A 15 2.74 14.38 19.79
N PRO A 16 4.01 14.75 19.46
CA PRO A 16 5.19 14.12 20.04
C PRO A 16 5.21 14.08 21.57
N GLY A 17 4.80 15.17 22.24
CA GLY A 17 4.75 15.23 23.70
C GLY A 17 3.72 14.26 24.31
N ASP A 18 2.61 13.99 23.60
CA ASP A 18 1.64 12.98 24.02
C ASP A 18 2.26 11.58 23.96
N ILE A 19 2.99 11.27 22.88
CA ILE A 19 3.70 9.99 22.73
C ILE A 19 4.71 9.79 23.88
N GLU A 20 5.48 10.82 24.18
CA GLU A 20 6.45 10.85 25.27
C GLU A 20 5.80 10.62 26.63
N SER A 21 4.73 11.35 26.92
CA SER A 21 3.94 11.19 28.16
C SER A 21 3.35 9.79 28.27
N PHE A 22 2.80 9.26 27.17
CA PHE A 22 2.13 7.95 27.18
C PHE A 22 3.10 6.80 27.39
N LEU A 23 4.33 6.94 26.92
CA LEU A 23 5.36 5.90 26.97
C LEU A 23 6.42 6.17 28.05
N ASN A 24 6.23 7.22 28.86
CA ASN A 24 7.18 7.69 29.88
C ASN A 24 8.62 7.83 29.32
N ARG A 25 8.73 8.53 28.20
CA ARG A 25 10.01 8.82 27.52
C ARG A 25 10.25 10.32 27.53
N ASN A 26 11.52 10.71 27.48
CA ASN A 26 11.92 12.11 27.37
C ASN A 26 11.96 12.55 25.89
N PRO A 27 11.78 13.85 25.62
CA PRO A 27 12.15 14.43 24.33
C PRO A 27 13.58 14.02 23.91
N PRO A 28 13.83 13.76 22.60
CA PRO A 28 12.96 13.96 21.44
C PRO A 28 12.24 12.68 20.95
N PHE A 29 11.95 11.73 21.85
CA PHE A 29 11.48 10.39 21.49
C PHE A 29 10.22 10.41 20.62
N GLY A 30 9.21 11.23 20.95
CA GLY A 30 7.95 11.29 20.20
C GLY A 30 8.18 11.70 18.75
N THR A 31 9.05 12.68 18.52
CA THR A 31 9.44 13.16 17.19
C THR A 31 10.17 12.07 16.40
N GLN A 32 11.07 11.32 17.05
CA GLN A 32 11.76 10.19 16.42
C GLN A 32 10.77 9.10 15.97
N VAL A 33 9.77 8.79 16.79
CA VAL A 33 8.71 7.83 16.43
C VAL A 33 7.91 8.32 15.23
N ILE A 34 7.42 9.56 15.25
CA ILE A 34 6.67 10.12 14.11
C ILE A 34 7.51 10.11 12.82
N ASN A 35 8.79 10.47 12.90
CA ASN A 35 9.69 10.41 11.75
C ASN A 35 9.88 8.99 11.22
N SER A 36 10.02 8.01 12.11
CA SER A 36 10.07 6.59 11.73
C SER A 36 8.78 6.15 11.02
N LEU A 37 7.61 6.52 11.54
CA LEU A 37 6.33 6.21 10.90
C LEU A 37 6.17 6.87 9.53
N ASN A 38 6.68 8.09 9.36
CA ASN A 38 6.68 8.78 8.06
C ASN A 38 7.59 8.11 7.02
N SER A 39 8.54 7.28 7.47
CA SER A 39 9.41 6.46 6.61
C SER A 39 8.79 5.12 6.18
N PHE A 40 7.59 4.80 6.66
CA PHE A 40 6.83 3.62 6.28
C PHE A 40 6.17 3.79 4.90
N PRO A 41 6.26 2.84 3.95
CA PRO A 41 5.64 2.97 2.63
C PRO A 41 4.14 3.20 2.67
N GLU A 42 3.71 4.26 2.00
CA GLU A 42 2.31 4.53 1.71
C GLU A 42 2.06 4.07 0.28
N LEU A 43 1.31 3.00 0.10
CA LEU A 43 0.94 2.51 -1.24
C LEU A 43 -0.32 3.24 -1.72
N GLU A 44 -0.26 3.74 -2.94
CA GLU A 44 -1.41 4.26 -3.66
C GLU A 44 -1.67 3.37 -4.88
N ILE A 45 -2.93 2.95 -5.03
CA ILE A 45 -3.38 2.06 -6.11
C ILE A 45 -4.54 2.74 -6.82
N SER A 46 -4.49 2.77 -8.15
CA SER A 46 -5.61 3.17 -8.99
C SER A 46 -5.95 2.03 -9.93
N VAL A 47 -7.25 1.79 -10.13
CA VAL A 47 -7.75 0.72 -10.98
C VAL A 47 -8.78 1.31 -11.93
N GLU A 48 -8.56 1.11 -13.23
CA GLU A 48 -9.50 1.46 -14.28
C GLU A 48 -9.94 0.18 -14.99
N VAL A 49 -11.25 0.05 -15.25
CA VAL A 49 -11.81 -1.14 -15.92
C VAL A 49 -12.58 -0.70 -17.15
N ALA A 50 -12.10 -1.10 -18.32
CA ALA A 50 -12.78 -0.89 -19.59
C ALA A 50 -13.51 -2.17 -20.01
N ASN A 51 -14.84 -2.12 -20.04
CA ASN A 51 -15.67 -3.24 -20.49
C ASN A 51 -15.75 -3.29 -22.02
N HIS A 52 -15.62 -4.49 -22.58
CA HIS A 52 -15.68 -4.78 -24.00
C HIS A 52 -16.76 -5.83 -24.31
N PRO A 53 -17.19 -5.94 -25.58
CA PRO A 53 -18.09 -7.00 -26.02
C PRO A 53 -17.55 -8.41 -25.72
N ASN A 54 -18.44 -9.40 -25.71
CA ASN A 54 -18.13 -10.81 -25.46
C ASN A 54 -17.55 -11.10 -24.07
N LYS A 55 -18.09 -10.41 -23.05
CA LYS A 55 -17.70 -10.56 -21.64
C LYS A 55 -16.19 -10.42 -21.42
N LYS A 56 -15.57 -9.46 -22.10
CA LYS A 56 -14.15 -9.13 -21.93
C LYS A 56 -14.05 -7.80 -21.19
N CYS A 57 -13.07 -7.67 -20.31
CA CYS A 57 -12.66 -6.36 -19.81
C CYS A 57 -11.14 -6.22 -19.86
N VAL A 58 -10.68 -4.98 -19.96
CA VAL A 58 -9.28 -4.60 -19.76
C VAL A 58 -9.20 -3.94 -18.39
N ILE A 59 -8.31 -4.44 -17.56
CA ILE A 59 -8.08 -3.94 -16.20
C ILE A 59 -6.71 -3.28 -16.20
N ASP A 60 -6.70 -1.96 -16.03
CA ASP A 60 -5.51 -1.15 -15.92
C ASP A 60 -5.23 -0.85 -14.44
N VAL A 61 -4.12 -1.36 -13.93
CA VAL A 61 -3.70 -1.15 -12.54
C VAL A 61 -2.48 -0.25 -12.52
N SER A 62 -2.58 0.84 -11.75
CA SER A 62 -1.48 1.75 -11.47
C SER A 62 -1.10 1.68 -10.00
N ILE A 63 0.19 1.71 -9.69
CA ILE A 63 0.71 1.72 -8.32
C ILE A 63 1.91 2.65 -8.16
N ASN A 64 1.98 3.35 -7.04
CA ASN A 64 3.09 4.22 -6.64
C ASN A 64 3.24 4.27 -5.12
N VAL A 65 4.35 4.87 -4.66
CA VAL A 65 4.60 5.19 -3.26
C VAL A 65 4.77 6.71 -3.13
N PRO A 66 3.72 7.47 -2.78
CA PRO A 66 3.80 8.94 -2.74
C PRO A 66 4.86 9.47 -1.77
N ASN A 67 5.09 8.78 -0.65
CA ASN A 67 6.09 9.16 0.33
C ASN A 67 7.49 8.54 0.07
N PHE A 68 7.79 8.14 -1.17
CA PHE A 68 9.03 7.44 -1.53
C PHE A 68 10.30 8.18 -1.04
N THR A 69 10.30 9.51 -1.11
CA THR A 69 11.44 10.33 -0.68
C THR A 69 11.74 10.19 0.81
N LYS A 70 10.70 10.01 1.63
CA LYS A 70 10.76 9.89 3.10
C LYS A 70 11.11 8.49 3.58
N LEU A 71 11.10 7.47 2.71
CA LEU A 71 11.44 6.10 3.10
C LEU A 71 12.87 5.99 3.58
N SER A 72 13.09 5.11 4.57
CA SER A 72 14.43 4.77 5.04
C SER A 72 15.26 4.09 3.95
N SER A 73 16.59 4.24 4.00
CA SER A 73 17.49 3.58 3.05
C SER A 73 17.35 2.05 3.08
N LEU A 74 17.07 1.48 4.25
CA LEU A 74 16.81 0.05 4.42
C LEU A 74 15.55 -0.37 3.66
N CYS A 75 14.45 0.38 3.84
CA CYS A 75 13.20 0.13 3.12
C CYS A 75 13.43 0.20 1.60
N LYS A 76 14.11 1.24 1.12
CA LYS A 76 14.44 1.41 -0.31
C LYS A 76 15.27 0.27 -0.89
N LYS A 77 16.04 -0.45 -0.06
CA LYS A 77 16.95 -1.53 -0.49
C LYS A 77 16.30 -2.91 -0.47
N GLU A 78 15.43 -3.17 0.51
CA GLU A 78 14.98 -4.54 0.78
C GLU A 78 13.48 -4.77 0.55
N THR A 79 12.69 -3.71 0.30
CA THR A 79 11.24 -3.83 0.16
C THR A 79 10.84 -4.09 -1.30
N TRP A 80 10.00 -5.11 -1.49
CA TRP A 80 9.22 -5.26 -2.70
C TRP A 80 7.74 -5.04 -2.42
N VAL A 81 7.01 -4.77 -3.48
CA VAL A 81 5.56 -4.61 -3.45
C VAL A 81 4.95 -5.61 -4.40
N SER A 82 3.99 -6.37 -3.89
CA SER A 82 3.19 -7.35 -4.64
C SER A 82 1.81 -6.78 -4.90
N VAL A 83 1.27 -7.07 -6.08
CA VAL A 83 -0.09 -6.72 -6.49
C VAL A 83 -0.78 -8.00 -6.94
N LEU A 84 -1.94 -8.29 -6.34
CA LEU A 84 -2.82 -9.39 -6.71
C LEU A 84 -4.10 -8.80 -7.27
N VAL A 85 -4.46 -9.23 -8.47
CA VAL A 85 -5.75 -8.97 -9.11
C VAL A 85 -6.52 -10.27 -9.10
N SER A 86 -7.70 -10.23 -8.48
CA SER A 86 -8.66 -11.33 -8.45
C SER A 86 -10.05 -10.82 -8.74
N SER A 87 -11.00 -11.72 -8.93
CA SER A 87 -12.42 -11.35 -8.97
C SER A 87 -13.10 -11.61 -7.63
N SER A 88 -14.30 -11.06 -7.44
CA SER A 88 -15.17 -11.34 -6.29
C SER A 88 -15.60 -12.80 -6.18
N ALA A 89 -15.55 -13.56 -7.27
CA ALA A 89 -15.78 -15.01 -7.27
C ALA A 89 -14.54 -15.82 -6.83
N GLY A 90 -13.48 -15.16 -6.36
CA GLY A 90 -12.24 -15.81 -5.90
C GLY A 90 -11.34 -16.29 -7.04
N ARG A 91 -11.59 -15.87 -8.28
CA ARG A 91 -10.77 -16.26 -9.43
C ARG A 91 -9.50 -15.43 -9.51
N PHE A 92 -8.37 -16.11 -9.69
CA PHE A 92 -7.08 -15.48 -9.95
C PHE A 92 -7.07 -14.84 -11.35
N ILE A 93 -6.64 -13.58 -11.44
CA ILE A 93 -6.51 -12.86 -12.72
C ILE A 93 -5.04 -12.58 -13.01
N ARG A 94 -4.33 -11.93 -12.08
CA ARG A 94 -2.92 -11.55 -12.28
C ARG A 94 -2.20 -11.41 -10.95
N PHE A 95 -0.92 -11.77 -10.96
CA PHE A 95 0.04 -11.39 -9.94
C PHE A 95 1.18 -10.62 -10.58
N ALA A 96 1.60 -9.53 -9.95
CA ALA A 96 2.77 -8.76 -10.33
C ALA A 96 3.54 -8.34 -9.09
N ARG A 97 4.85 -8.21 -9.20
CA ARG A 97 5.70 -7.73 -8.12
C ARG A 97 6.76 -6.79 -8.68
N THR A 98 7.07 -5.73 -7.94
CA THR A 98 8.11 -4.78 -8.30
C THR A 98 8.88 -4.32 -7.08
N HIS A 99 10.14 -3.94 -7.30
CA HIS A 99 10.97 -3.40 -6.24
C HIS A 99 10.51 -1.98 -5.91
N ILE A 100 10.52 -1.60 -4.63
CA ILE A 100 9.98 -0.30 -4.20
C ILE A 100 10.68 0.89 -4.87
N SER A 101 11.95 0.73 -5.27
CA SER A 101 12.71 1.77 -5.98
C SER A 101 12.08 2.21 -7.31
N LYS A 102 11.29 1.34 -7.96
CA LYS A 102 10.57 1.65 -9.20
C LYS A 102 9.26 2.40 -8.96
N LEU A 103 8.79 2.44 -7.71
CA LEU A 103 7.52 3.04 -7.31
C LEU A 103 7.65 4.50 -6.84
N SER A 104 8.84 5.09 -6.98
CA SER A 104 9.02 6.55 -6.88
C SER A 104 8.18 7.30 -7.93
N ASN A 105 7.92 6.64 -9.05
CA ASN A 105 6.99 7.05 -10.09
C ASN A 105 5.89 6.00 -10.24
N LYS A 106 4.75 6.41 -10.81
CA LYS A 106 3.64 5.51 -11.12
C LYS A 106 4.08 4.40 -12.07
N GLN A 107 3.81 3.15 -11.68
CA GLN A 107 4.01 1.94 -12.49
C GLN A 107 2.66 1.35 -12.87
N ASN A 108 2.52 0.94 -14.13
CA ASN A 108 1.25 0.45 -14.67
C ASN A 108 1.41 -0.95 -15.26
N PHE A 109 0.35 -1.74 -15.19
CA PHE A 109 0.20 -2.92 -16.02
C PHE A 109 -1.28 -3.14 -16.35
N SER A 110 -1.51 -3.77 -17.49
CA SER A 110 -2.85 -4.08 -17.99
C SER A 110 -3.05 -5.59 -18.07
N VAL A 111 -4.26 -6.06 -17.81
CA VAL A 111 -4.64 -7.45 -18.03
C VAL A 111 -6.00 -7.54 -18.71
N VAL A 112 -6.08 -8.38 -19.74
CA VAL A 112 -7.35 -8.73 -20.39
C VAL A 112 -7.96 -9.88 -19.61
N TYR A 113 -9.22 -9.74 -19.21
CA TYR A 113 -9.94 -10.75 -18.45
C TYR A 113 -11.28 -11.08 -19.09
N HIS A 114 -11.61 -12.38 -19.07
CA HIS A 114 -12.91 -12.88 -19.49
C HIS A 114 -13.82 -13.02 -18.27
N VAL A 115 -14.75 -12.11 -18.17
CA VAL A 115 -15.77 -12.05 -17.14
C VAL A 115 -16.73 -13.23 -17.35
N SER A 116 -16.94 -14.06 -16.32
CA SER A 116 -17.94 -15.15 -16.45
C SER A 116 -19.34 -14.65 -16.16
N ASP A 117 -19.46 -13.72 -15.22
CA ASP A 117 -20.71 -13.13 -14.73
C ASP A 117 -20.64 -11.60 -14.74
N LEU A 118 -21.68 -10.94 -15.24
CA LEU A 118 -21.70 -9.48 -15.37
C LEU A 118 -21.69 -8.75 -14.02
N ASP A 119 -22.11 -9.43 -12.95
CA ASP A 119 -22.09 -8.89 -11.58
C ASP A 119 -20.75 -9.11 -10.85
N GLU A 120 -19.77 -9.72 -11.52
CA GLU A 120 -18.45 -9.94 -10.96
C GLU A 120 -17.65 -8.63 -10.83
N SER A 121 -17.12 -8.36 -9.64
CA SER A 121 -16.25 -7.22 -9.41
C SER A 121 -14.78 -7.62 -9.39
N ILE A 122 -13.91 -6.67 -9.73
CA ILE A 122 -12.46 -6.85 -9.68
C ILE A 122 -11.96 -6.37 -8.32
N ILE A 123 -11.14 -7.20 -7.68
CA ILE A 123 -10.51 -6.93 -6.40
C ILE A 123 -9.01 -6.82 -6.64
N VAL A 124 -8.41 -5.71 -6.20
CA VAL A 124 -6.97 -5.49 -6.27
C VAL A 124 -6.42 -5.32 -4.87
N HIS A 125 -5.47 -6.17 -4.52
CA HIS A 125 -4.69 -6.06 -3.29
C HIS A 125 -3.27 -5.65 -3.62
N ALA A 126 -2.69 -4.74 -2.84
CA ALA A 126 -1.25 -4.54 -2.83
C ALA A 126 -0.69 -4.61 -1.41
N GLY A 127 0.52 -5.11 -1.30
CA GLY A 127 1.22 -5.21 -0.02
C GLY A 127 2.73 -5.25 -0.22
N SER A 128 3.45 -4.75 0.77
CA SER A 128 4.90 -4.84 0.86
C SER A 128 5.32 -6.01 1.73
N ASP A 129 6.44 -6.65 1.40
CA ASP A 129 6.84 -7.94 1.97
C ASP A 129 8.09 -7.89 2.87
N ASN A 130 8.49 -6.71 3.36
CA ASN A 130 9.70 -6.61 4.20
C ASN A 130 9.72 -5.43 5.19
N HIS A 131 8.90 -5.49 6.23
CA HIS A 131 8.85 -4.45 7.30
C HIS A 131 9.24 -4.95 8.69
N GLY A 132 9.95 -6.09 8.77
CA GLY A 132 10.39 -6.66 10.04
C GLY A 132 11.84 -7.12 9.99
N LYS A 133 12.77 -6.18 10.18
CA LYS A 133 14.09 -6.43 10.77
C LYS A 133 14.43 -5.29 11.71
#